data_AF-A0A1G1J6V2-F1
#
_entry.id   AF-A0A1G1J6V2-F1
#
_cell.length_a   1.000
_cell.length_b   1.000
_cell.length_c   1.000
_cell.angle_alpha   90.00
_cell.angle_beta   90.00
_cell.angle_gamma   90.00
#
_symmetry.space_group_name_H-M   'P 1'
#
loop_
_entity.id
_entity.type
_entity.pdbx_description
1 polymer ?
#
loop_
_entity_poly.entity_id
_entity_poly.type
_entity_poly.pdbx_seq_one_letter_code
_entity_poly.pdbx_strand_id
1 'polypeptide(L)'
;LLTPKTEIFNIDHHISNVRFGHHNFIRPEASACGEVVYEIFGRFGLKINREEATALYVSIATDTGSFKYGNTTVKSHQIASDLISTGIDIEKINDAIHGTYSLEKIQLYSLLLSRVQTTPDKTIAWVELKRDDLKRTGGTYEDSEGFIDFLKYIREVQFCFFMSELDGRERGKVRVSFRSKGDYDVSRVAVYFGGGGHKKAAGCTIAGSLEEVAKKILNEIKREYHAQTTQNHQRNLKQ
;
A
#
# COMPACT_ATOMS: atom_id res chain seq x y z
N LEU A 1 14.97 25.92 -8.89
CA LEU A 1 15.87 25.21 -7.95
C LEU A 1 16.08 26.11 -6.73
N LEU A 2 16.01 25.55 -5.52
CA LEU A 2 16.12 26.31 -4.26
C LEU A 2 17.55 26.85 -4.08
N THR A 3 17.67 28.05 -3.53
CA THR A 3 18.97 28.69 -3.25
C THR A 3 19.25 28.69 -1.74
N PRO A 4 20.48 28.92 -1.28
CA PRO A 4 20.78 29.05 0.16
C PRO A 4 20.01 30.17 0.88
N LYS A 5 19.42 31.12 0.14
CA LYS A 5 18.59 32.20 0.68
C LYS A 5 17.10 31.90 0.66
N THR A 6 16.70 30.76 0.11
CA THR A 6 15.28 30.40 0.01
C THR A 6 14.77 29.98 1.38
N GLU A 7 13.80 30.72 1.90
CA GLU A 7 13.09 30.35 3.11
C GLU A 7 12.20 29.11 2.85
N ILE A 8 12.10 28.21 3.83
CA ILE A 8 11.43 26.91 3.69
C ILE A 8 10.42 26.79 4.81
N PHE A 9 9.14 26.68 4.43
CA PHE A 9 8.05 26.39 5.33
C PHE A 9 7.64 24.92 5.15
N ASN A 10 7.72 24.14 6.22
CA ASN A 10 7.39 22.71 6.25
C ASN A 10 6.04 22.54 6.96
N ILE A 11 5.03 22.06 6.23
CA ILE A 11 3.69 21.75 6.72
C ILE A 11 3.48 20.25 6.58
N ASP A 12 3.23 19.56 7.69
CA ASP A 12 3.10 18.11 7.70
C ASP A 12 2.28 17.60 8.90
N HIS A 13 1.85 16.34 8.84
CA HIS A 13 1.16 15.63 9.91
C HIS A 13 1.91 14.35 10.37
N HIS A 14 3.08 14.04 9.83
CA HIS A 14 3.81 12.85 10.26
C HIS A 14 4.48 13.06 11.62
N ILE A 15 4.23 12.15 12.57
CA ILE A 15 4.94 12.11 13.86
C ILE A 15 6.47 11.91 13.70
N SER A 16 6.89 11.27 12.60
CA SER A 16 8.29 11.02 12.25
C SER A 16 8.98 12.19 11.55
N ASN A 17 8.30 13.31 11.31
CA ASN A 17 8.88 14.44 10.59
C ASN A 17 10.08 15.02 11.37
N VAL A 18 11.21 15.18 10.67
CA VAL A 18 12.49 15.65 11.26
C VAL A 18 12.60 17.17 11.35
N ARG A 19 11.54 17.91 10.99
CA ARG A 19 11.45 19.38 11.04
C ARG A 19 12.54 20.09 10.23
N PHE A 20 12.67 19.69 8.97
CA PHE A 20 13.74 20.16 8.07
C PHE A 20 13.55 21.60 7.54
N GLY A 21 12.40 22.22 7.73
CA GLY A 21 12.13 23.58 7.28
C GLY A 21 12.79 24.63 8.18
N HIS A 22 12.95 25.85 7.66
CA HIS A 22 13.28 27.01 8.49
C HIS A 22 12.12 27.32 9.46
N HIS A 23 10.89 27.14 8.98
CA HIS A 23 9.65 27.18 9.77
C HIS A 23 8.93 25.85 9.65
N ASN A 24 8.44 25.31 10.76
CA ASN A 24 7.85 23.97 10.80
C ASN A 24 6.49 24.01 11.52
N PHE A 25 5.41 23.78 10.76
CA PHE A 25 4.05 23.65 11.28
C PHE A 25 3.59 22.20 11.16
N ILE A 26 3.85 21.41 12.22
CA ILE A 26 3.62 19.97 12.23
C ILE A 26 2.45 19.64 13.16
N ARG A 27 1.44 18.92 12.66
CA ARG A 27 0.22 18.56 13.40
C ARG A 27 -0.02 17.04 13.37
N PRO A 28 0.68 16.26 14.21
CA PRO A 28 0.59 14.79 14.21
C PRO A 28 -0.79 14.19 14.46
N GLU A 29 -1.69 14.98 15.06
CA GLU A 29 -3.06 14.61 15.36
C GLU A 29 -4.03 14.79 14.18
N ALA A 30 -3.62 15.50 13.13
CA ALA A 30 -4.44 15.68 11.93
C ALA A 30 -4.51 14.39 11.11
N SER A 31 -5.66 14.11 10.50
CA SER A 31 -5.83 12.86 9.75
C SER A 31 -4.99 12.82 8.47
N ALA A 32 -4.67 14.00 7.92
CA ALA A 32 -3.92 14.20 6.68
C ALA A 32 -3.25 15.59 6.67
N CYS A 33 -2.24 15.77 5.81
CA CYS A 33 -1.69 17.11 5.56
C CYS A 33 -2.74 18.08 4.97
N GLY A 34 -3.66 17.58 4.14
CA GLY A 34 -4.79 18.37 3.62
C GLY A 34 -5.70 18.96 4.71
N GLU A 35 -5.89 18.28 5.84
CA GLU A 35 -6.61 18.84 7.00
C GLU A 35 -5.85 20.04 7.59
N VAL A 36 -4.52 19.95 7.70
CA VAL A 36 -3.68 21.05 8.20
C VAL A 36 -3.76 22.27 7.29
N VAL A 37 -3.73 22.05 5.97
CA VAL A 37 -3.87 23.13 4.99
C VAL A 37 -5.27 23.74 5.03
N TYR A 38 -6.32 22.94 5.15
CA TYR A 38 -7.69 23.45 5.32
C TYR A 38 -7.84 24.38 6.52
N GLU A 39 -7.26 24.01 7.67
CA GLU A 39 -7.26 24.87 8.86
C GLU A 39 -6.56 26.22 8.62
N ILE A 40 -5.47 26.22 7.83
CA ILE A 40 -4.75 27.44 7.47
C ILE A 40 -5.66 28.37 6.66
N PHE A 41 -6.36 27.86 5.65
CA PHE A 41 -7.33 28.67 4.88
C PHE A 41 -8.35 29.34 5.81
N GLY A 42 -8.95 28.57 6.74
CA GLY A 42 -9.90 29.10 7.71
C GLY A 42 -9.30 30.18 8.62
N ARG A 43 -8.08 30.00 9.13
CA ARG A 43 -7.40 30.98 10.00
C ARG A 43 -7.09 32.30 9.30
N PHE A 44 -6.79 32.26 8.01
CA PHE A 44 -6.51 33.46 7.21
C PHE A 44 -7.77 34.04 6.55
N GLY A 45 -8.95 33.44 6.75
CA GLY A 45 -10.20 33.89 6.13
C GLY A 45 -10.20 33.73 4.61
N LEU A 46 -9.40 32.80 4.08
CA LEU A 46 -9.31 32.52 2.65
C LEU A 46 -10.49 31.66 2.21
N LYS A 47 -11.09 32.00 1.07
CA LYS A 47 -12.13 31.17 0.45
C LYS A 47 -11.47 30.04 -0.33
N ILE A 48 -12.00 28.83 -0.17
CA ILE A 48 -11.59 27.65 -0.92
C ILE A 48 -12.44 27.56 -2.18
N ASN A 49 -11.79 27.51 -3.34
CA ASN A 49 -12.45 27.26 -4.62
C ASN A 49 -12.57 25.74 -4.89
N ARG A 50 -13.25 25.37 -5.97
CA ARG A 50 -13.54 23.95 -6.28
C ARG A 50 -12.28 23.11 -6.54
N GLU A 51 -11.26 23.68 -7.18
CA GLU A 51 -10.01 22.97 -7.49
C GLU A 51 -9.21 22.71 -6.21
N GLU A 52 -9.10 23.72 -5.36
CA GLU A 52 -8.48 23.61 -4.04
C GLU A 52 -9.24 22.60 -3.16
N ALA A 53 -10.58 22.66 -3.15
CA ALA A 53 -11.41 21.73 -2.41
C ALA A 53 -11.22 20.28 -2.89
N THR A 54 -11.08 20.08 -4.20
CA THR A 54 -10.80 18.78 -4.79
C THR A 54 -9.46 18.23 -4.28
N ALA A 55 -8.40 19.05 -4.32
CA ALA A 55 -7.08 18.64 -3.85
C ALA A 55 -7.05 18.32 -2.34
N LEU A 56 -7.71 19.16 -1.52
CA LEU A 56 -7.82 18.95 -0.07
C LEU A 56 -8.62 17.68 0.26
N TYR A 57 -9.74 17.46 -0.45
CA TYR A 57 -10.57 16.28 -0.27
C TYR A 57 -9.80 15.02 -0.65
N VAL A 58 -9.10 15.02 -1.78
CA VAL A 58 -8.25 13.89 -2.22
C VAL A 58 -7.21 13.56 -1.14
N SER A 59 -6.48 14.57 -0.63
CA SER A 59 -5.48 14.35 0.43
C SER A 59 -6.08 13.69 1.68
N ILE A 60 -7.23 14.16 2.14
CA ILE A 60 -7.89 13.61 3.33
C ILE A 60 -8.43 12.20 3.05
N ALA A 61 -9.08 12.00 1.89
CA ALA A 61 -9.62 10.72 1.50
C ALA A 61 -8.51 9.66 1.39
N THR A 62 -7.38 9.96 0.73
CA THR A 62 -6.31 8.96 0.57
C THR A 62 -5.61 8.59 1.88
N ASP A 63 -5.28 9.57 2.72
CA ASP A 63 -4.55 9.33 3.98
C ASP A 63 -5.42 8.61 5.04
N THR A 64 -6.74 8.73 4.93
CA THR A 64 -7.70 8.04 5.80
C THR A 64 -8.22 6.73 5.21
N GLY A 65 -7.75 6.33 4.03
CA GLY A 65 -8.25 5.15 3.31
C GLY A 65 -9.73 5.28 2.99
N SER A 66 -10.15 6.43 2.49
CA SER A 66 -11.55 6.84 2.30
C SER A 66 -12.34 6.70 3.59
N PHE A 67 -11.81 7.27 4.67
CA PHE A 67 -12.42 7.31 6.01
C PHE A 67 -12.58 5.94 6.70
N LYS A 68 -11.77 4.94 6.31
CA LYS A 68 -11.80 3.58 6.89
C LYS A 68 -10.76 3.35 7.98
N TYR A 69 -9.71 4.16 8.03
CA TYR A 69 -8.57 3.95 8.92
C TYR A 69 -8.74 4.64 10.27
N GLY A 70 -8.00 4.19 11.28
CA GLY A 70 -8.12 4.69 12.66
C GLY A 70 -7.69 6.15 12.88
N ASN A 71 -7.05 6.78 11.88
CA ASN A 71 -6.74 8.21 11.89
C ASN A 71 -7.92 9.09 11.44
N THR A 72 -9.05 8.52 11.02
CA THR A 72 -10.28 9.26 10.73
C THR A 72 -10.87 9.86 12.02
N THR A 73 -11.24 11.14 11.97
CA THR A 73 -11.78 11.88 13.11
C THR A 73 -13.13 12.53 12.77
N VAL A 74 -13.84 13.01 13.80
CA VAL A 74 -15.03 13.86 13.61
C VAL A 74 -14.69 15.07 12.73
N LYS A 75 -13.51 15.65 12.95
CA LYS A 75 -13.03 16.82 12.23
C LYS A 75 -12.78 16.52 10.75
N SER A 76 -12.17 15.39 10.42
CA SER A 76 -11.95 15.01 9.01
C SER A 76 -13.27 14.86 8.24
N HIS A 77 -14.33 14.38 8.89
CA HIS A 77 -15.67 14.32 8.27
C HIS A 77 -16.33 15.69 8.12
N GLN A 78 -16.17 16.59 9.09
CA GLN A 78 -16.66 17.97 8.99
C GLN A 78 -15.97 18.70 7.83
N ILE A 79 -14.65 18.58 7.74
CA ILE A 79 -13.88 19.17 6.63
C ILE A 79 -14.34 18.58 5.30
N ALA A 80 -14.49 17.27 5.19
CA ALA A 80 -14.99 16.63 3.97
C ALA A 80 -16.38 17.16 3.58
N SER A 81 -17.28 17.34 4.54
CA SER A 81 -18.61 17.95 4.32
C SER A 81 -18.51 19.38 3.78
N ASP A 82 -17.62 20.20 4.35
CA ASP A 82 -17.41 21.58 3.92
C ASP A 82 -16.84 21.63 2.48
N LEU A 83 -15.89 20.75 2.16
CA LEU A 83 -15.30 20.64 0.83
C LEU A 83 -16.31 20.13 -0.21
N ILE A 84 -17.15 19.16 0.14
CA ILE A 84 -18.27 18.69 -0.71
C ILE A 84 -19.21 19.85 -1.02
N SER A 85 -19.47 20.72 -0.04
CA SER A 85 -20.36 21.88 -0.19
C SER A 85 -19.88 22.90 -1.24
N THR A 86 -18.62 22.84 -1.71
CA THR A 86 -18.14 23.66 -2.83
C THR A 86 -18.57 23.13 -4.21
N GLY A 87 -19.27 21.99 -4.25
CA GLY A 87 -19.72 21.32 -5.46
C GLY A 87 -18.59 20.58 -6.20
N ILE A 88 -17.66 19.97 -5.46
CA ILE A 88 -16.69 19.03 -6.04
C ILE A 88 -17.43 17.79 -6.57
N ASP A 89 -16.89 17.20 -7.63
CA ASP A 89 -17.44 15.99 -8.23
C ASP A 89 -16.87 14.75 -7.53
N ILE A 90 -17.59 14.26 -6.52
CA ILE A 90 -17.16 13.12 -5.70
C ILE A 90 -17.09 11.83 -6.51
N GLU A 91 -17.98 11.65 -7.50
CA GLU A 91 -17.96 10.48 -8.37
C GLU A 91 -16.65 10.44 -9.17
N LYS A 92 -16.34 11.53 -9.86
CA LYS A 92 -15.10 11.64 -10.64
C LYS A 92 -13.84 11.54 -9.77
N ILE A 93 -13.87 12.10 -8.56
CA ILE A 93 -12.76 11.99 -7.61
C ILE A 93 -12.57 10.53 -7.19
N ASN A 94 -13.64 9.83 -6.81
CA ASN A 94 -13.56 8.44 -6.38
C ASN A 94 -13.12 7.52 -7.52
N ASP A 95 -13.61 7.74 -8.74
CA ASP A 95 -13.16 7.01 -9.94
C ASP A 95 -11.66 7.21 -10.19
N ALA A 96 -11.14 8.42 -9.96
CA ALA A 96 -9.72 8.70 -10.09
C ALA A 96 -8.87 8.08 -8.96
N ILE A 97 -9.38 8.04 -7.72
CA ILE A 97 -8.66 7.48 -6.56
C ILE A 97 -8.67 5.96 -6.58
N HIS A 98 -9.84 5.35 -6.78
CA HIS A 98 -10.05 3.92 -6.66
C HIS A 98 -9.90 3.19 -8.00
N GLY A 99 -9.92 3.96 -9.09
CA GLY A 99 -9.84 3.44 -10.45
C GLY A 99 -11.17 2.83 -10.90
N THR A 100 -11.25 2.64 -12.21
CA THR A 100 -12.19 1.70 -12.82
C THR A 100 -11.41 0.47 -13.26
N TYR A 101 -12.05 -0.70 -13.25
CA TYR A 101 -11.45 -1.93 -13.76
C TYR A 101 -12.01 -2.24 -15.14
N SER A 102 -11.11 -2.57 -16.07
CA SER A 102 -11.48 -3.19 -17.34
C SER A 102 -12.12 -4.55 -17.09
N LEU A 103 -12.90 -5.04 -18.05
CA LEU A 103 -13.49 -6.39 -17.95
C LEU A 103 -12.37 -7.45 -17.88
N GLU A 104 -11.29 -7.25 -18.62
CA GLU A 104 -10.09 -8.09 -18.67
C GLU A 104 -9.44 -8.19 -17.28
N LYS A 105 -9.32 -7.07 -16.57
CA LYS A 105 -8.83 -7.03 -15.19
C LYS A 105 -9.77 -7.78 -14.24
N ILE A 106 -11.08 -7.61 -14.37
CA ILE A 106 -12.07 -8.36 -13.58
C ILE A 106 -11.96 -9.87 -13.85
N GLN A 107 -11.83 -10.28 -15.11
CA GLN A 107 -11.65 -11.68 -15.48
C GLN A 107 -10.34 -12.26 -14.93
N LEU A 108 -9.25 -11.49 -15.00
CA LEU A 108 -7.96 -11.85 -14.42
C LEU A 108 -8.09 -12.05 -12.89
N TYR A 109 -8.76 -11.12 -12.21
CA TYR A 109 -8.98 -11.21 -10.77
C TYR A 109 -9.83 -12.43 -10.40
N SER A 110 -10.91 -12.69 -11.13
CA SER A 110 -11.74 -13.89 -10.93
C SER A 110 -10.91 -15.18 -11.04
N LEU A 111 -10.06 -15.26 -12.06
CA LEU A 111 -9.17 -16.40 -12.27
C LEU A 111 -8.17 -16.55 -11.13
N LEU A 112 -7.52 -15.47 -10.71
CA LEU A 112 -6.54 -15.49 -9.62
C LEU A 112 -7.19 -15.81 -8.26
N LEU A 113 -8.40 -15.28 -7.98
CA LEU A 113 -9.16 -15.58 -6.76
C LEU A 113 -9.49 -17.08 -6.66
N SER A 114 -9.83 -17.71 -7.77
CA SER A 114 -10.09 -19.17 -7.80
C SER A 114 -8.86 -20.04 -7.52
N ARG A 115 -7.65 -19.46 -7.56
CA ARG A 115 -6.37 -20.15 -7.39
C ARG A 115 -5.58 -19.69 -6.17
N VAL A 116 -6.23 -18.99 -5.25
CA VAL A 116 -5.59 -18.64 -3.98
C VAL A 116 -5.21 -19.90 -3.23
N GLN A 117 -3.94 -19.99 -2.85
CA GLN A 117 -3.38 -21.09 -2.08
C GLN A 117 -3.05 -20.60 -0.66
N THR A 118 -3.13 -21.49 0.32
CA THR A 118 -2.76 -21.18 1.71
C THR A 118 -2.00 -22.33 2.36
N THR A 119 -1.25 -22.01 3.41
CA THR A 119 -0.80 -23.04 4.36
C THR A 119 -2.01 -23.65 5.08
N PRO A 120 -1.88 -24.86 5.69
CA PRO A 120 -2.99 -25.50 6.40
C PRO A 120 -3.60 -24.65 7.52
N ASP A 121 -2.77 -23.84 8.20
CA ASP A 121 -3.17 -22.89 9.25
C ASP A 121 -3.60 -21.51 8.69
N LYS A 122 -3.55 -21.32 7.37
CA LYS A 122 -3.90 -20.09 6.65
C LYS A 122 -3.07 -18.86 7.02
N THR A 123 -1.96 -19.03 7.73
CA THR A 123 -1.09 -17.91 8.12
C THR A 123 -0.33 -17.31 6.93
N ILE A 124 -0.10 -18.12 5.89
CA ILE A 124 0.51 -17.70 4.63
C ILE A 124 -0.48 -17.95 3.49
N ALA A 125 -0.69 -16.94 2.64
CA ALA A 125 -1.47 -17.06 1.40
C ALA A 125 -0.65 -16.63 0.18
N TRP A 126 -0.86 -17.27 -0.96
CA TRP A 126 -0.23 -16.86 -2.20
C TRP A 126 -1.08 -17.16 -3.42
N VAL A 127 -0.68 -16.56 -4.54
CA VAL A 127 -1.27 -16.83 -5.84
C VAL A 127 -0.19 -16.77 -6.92
N GLU A 128 -0.46 -17.49 -8.00
CA GLU A 128 0.41 -17.63 -9.15
C GLU A 128 -0.27 -17.08 -10.40
N LEU A 129 0.39 -16.11 -11.03
CA LEU A 129 0.05 -15.59 -12.35
C LEU A 129 0.95 -16.26 -13.39
N LYS A 130 0.35 -17.12 -14.22
CA LYS A 130 1.03 -17.75 -15.35
C LYS A 130 0.94 -16.86 -16.58
N ARG A 131 1.89 -16.95 -17.50
CA ARG A 131 1.85 -16.20 -18.77
C ARG A 131 0.59 -16.47 -19.59
N ASP A 132 0.15 -17.71 -19.61
CA ASP A 132 -1.06 -18.08 -20.37
C ASP A 132 -2.36 -17.56 -19.72
N ASP A 133 -2.33 -17.16 -18.44
CA ASP A 133 -3.50 -16.54 -17.81
C ASP A 133 -3.80 -15.16 -18.44
N LEU A 134 -2.77 -14.38 -18.74
CA LEU A 134 -2.90 -13.08 -19.42
C LEU A 134 -3.58 -13.24 -20.79
N LYS A 135 -3.16 -14.25 -21.57
CA LYS A 135 -3.78 -14.55 -22.87
C LYS A 135 -5.24 -14.98 -22.73
N ARG A 136 -5.56 -15.76 -21.69
CA ARG A 136 -6.91 -16.28 -21.45
C ARG A 136 -7.91 -15.20 -21.07
N THR A 137 -7.45 -14.16 -20.37
CA THR A 137 -8.33 -13.08 -19.87
C THR A 137 -8.21 -11.80 -20.70
N GLY A 138 -7.29 -11.75 -21.66
CA GLY A 138 -6.97 -10.53 -22.40
C GLY A 138 -6.28 -9.44 -21.57
N GLY A 139 -5.89 -9.75 -20.33
CA GLY A 139 -5.29 -8.78 -19.41
C GLY A 139 -3.78 -8.64 -19.57
N THR A 140 -3.22 -7.64 -18.90
CA THR A 140 -1.78 -7.37 -18.85
C THR A 140 -1.19 -7.61 -17.46
N TYR A 141 0.13 -7.48 -17.31
CA TYR A 141 0.75 -7.56 -15.98
C TYR A 141 0.33 -6.40 -15.08
N GLU A 142 0.11 -5.21 -15.65
CA GLU A 142 -0.38 -4.02 -14.96
C GLU A 142 -1.79 -4.26 -14.38
N ASP A 143 -2.62 -5.04 -15.07
CA ASP A 143 -3.94 -5.42 -14.55
C ASP A 143 -3.84 -6.25 -13.27
N SER A 144 -2.74 -6.95 -13.02
CA SER A 144 -2.52 -7.72 -11.80
C SER A 144 -2.12 -6.87 -10.59
N GLU A 145 -1.77 -5.59 -10.78
CA GLU A 145 -1.41 -4.69 -9.69
C GLU A 145 -2.58 -4.53 -8.71
N GLY A 146 -2.25 -4.53 -7.42
CA GLY A 146 -3.23 -4.47 -6.32
C GLY A 146 -3.83 -5.82 -5.92
N PHE A 147 -3.72 -6.88 -6.74
CA PHE A 147 -4.37 -8.17 -6.43
C PHE A 147 -3.90 -8.76 -5.09
N ILE A 148 -2.62 -8.61 -4.75
CA ILE A 148 -2.05 -9.11 -3.50
C ILE A 148 -2.76 -8.59 -2.25
N ASP A 149 -3.44 -7.43 -2.31
CA ASP A 149 -4.19 -6.91 -1.18
C ASP A 149 -5.44 -7.74 -0.86
N PHE A 150 -6.02 -8.46 -1.82
CA PHE A 150 -7.10 -9.43 -1.55
C PHE A 150 -6.64 -10.56 -0.62
N LEU A 151 -5.39 -11.01 -0.78
CA LEU A 151 -4.83 -12.06 0.09
C LEU A 151 -4.69 -11.56 1.53
N LYS A 152 -4.40 -10.27 1.73
CA LYS A 152 -4.36 -9.66 3.07
C LYS A 152 -5.75 -9.62 3.72
N TYR A 153 -6.85 -9.60 2.97
CA TYR A 153 -8.17 -9.58 3.62
C TYR A 153 -8.57 -10.93 4.23
N ILE A 154 -7.89 -12.03 3.89
CA ILE A 154 -8.07 -13.32 4.56
C ILE A 154 -7.69 -13.15 6.04
N ARG A 155 -8.61 -13.48 6.95
CA ARG A 155 -8.53 -13.13 8.38
C ARG A 155 -7.22 -13.60 9.02
N GLU A 156 -6.88 -14.87 8.81
CA GLU A 156 -5.75 -15.56 9.45
C GLU A 156 -4.39 -15.14 8.86
N VAL A 157 -4.36 -14.71 7.60
CA VAL A 157 -3.14 -14.41 6.86
C VAL A 157 -2.31 -13.34 7.56
N GLN A 158 -1.06 -13.68 7.87
CA GLN A 158 -0.03 -12.77 8.37
C GLN A 158 0.98 -12.40 7.28
N PHE A 159 1.21 -13.29 6.31
CA PHE A 159 2.10 -13.10 5.17
C PHE A 159 1.39 -13.49 3.90
N CYS A 160 1.57 -12.70 2.84
CA CYS A 160 1.18 -13.16 1.53
C CYS A 160 2.18 -12.78 0.46
N PHE A 161 2.20 -13.56 -0.60
CA PHE A 161 3.03 -13.27 -1.76
C PHE A 161 2.31 -13.55 -3.07
N PHE A 162 2.64 -12.74 -4.07
CA PHE A 162 2.12 -12.83 -5.42
C PHE A 162 3.28 -13.16 -6.34
N MET A 163 3.14 -14.19 -7.17
CA MET A 163 4.17 -14.62 -8.09
C MET A 163 3.70 -14.47 -9.53
N SER A 164 4.51 -13.86 -10.38
CA SER A 164 4.25 -13.77 -11.81
C SER A 164 5.44 -14.30 -12.60
N GLU A 165 5.17 -15.20 -13.55
CA GLU A 165 6.17 -15.55 -14.56
C GLU A 165 6.59 -14.31 -15.36
N LEU A 166 7.88 -14.21 -15.69
CA LEU A 166 8.40 -13.16 -16.57
C LEU A 166 8.57 -13.68 -18.00
N ASP A 167 8.54 -12.76 -18.97
CA ASP A 167 8.70 -13.07 -20.39
C ASP A 167 9.90 -12.38 -21.03
N GLY A 168 10.15 -12.65 -22.30
CA GLY A 168 11.25 -12.06 -23.06
C GLY A 168 12.62 -12.45 -22.51
N ARG A 169 13.49 -11.46 -22.26
CA ARG A 169 14.86 -11.70 -21.76
C ARG A 169 14.91 -12.27 -20.34
N GLU A 170 13.82 -12.12 -19.59
CA GLU A 170 13.71 -12.61 -18.21
C GLU A 170 12.93 -13.94 -18.12
N ARG A 171 12.65 -14.59 -19.27
CA ARG A 171 11.96 -15.88 -19.31
C ARG A 171 12.68 -16.93 -18.45
N GLY A 172 11.91 -17.70 -17.68
CA GLY A 172 12.45 -18.67 -16.71
C GLY A 172 12.73 -18.07 -15.34
N LYS A 173 12.34 -16.81 -15.12
CA LYS A 173 12.34 -16.15 -13.82
C LYS A 173 10.91 -15.83 -13.38
N VAL A 174 10.74 -15.68 -12.08
CA VAL A 174 9.50 -15.33 -11.41
C VAL A 174 9.72 -14.05 -10.63
N ARG A 175 8.90 -13.03 -10.88
CA ARG A 175 8.81 -11.84 -10.04
C ARG A 175 7.89 -12.13 -8.88
N VAL A 176 8.30 -11.70 -7.69
CA VAL A 176 7.58 -11.95 -6.44
C VAL A 176 7.35 -10.64 -5.72
N SER A 177 6.11 -10.42 -5.30
CA SER A 177 5.74 -9.32 -4.39
C SER A 177 5.32 -9.92 -3.06
N PHE A 178 5.81 -9.37 -1.95
CA PHE A 178 5.49 -9.79 -0.60
C PHE A 178 4.69 -8.70 0.13
N ARG A 179 3.77 -9.12 1.01
CA ARG A 179 3.10 -8.26 1.99
C ARG A 179 2.96 -8.97 3.33
N SER A 180 2.84 -8.21 4.41
CA SER A 180 2.52 -8.74 5.74
C SER A 180 1.54 -7.87 6.51
N LYS A 181 0.89 -8.46 7.51
CA LYS A 181 0.16 -7.76 8.57
C LYS A 181 1.01 -7.58 9.83
N GLY A 182 0.52 -6.80 10.78
CA GLY A 182 1.09 -6.71 12.14
C GLY A 182 2.53 -6.20 12.15
N ASP A 183 3.46 -6.94 12.75
CA ASP A 183 4.85 -6.52 12.93
C ASP A 183 5.90 -7.30 12.15
N TYR A 184 5.46 -8.19 11.26
CA TYR A 184 6.38 -8.99 10.48
C TYR A 184 7.08 -8.18 9.38
N ASP A 185 8.37 -8.46 9.20
CA ASP A 185 9.23 -7.83 8.21
C ASP A 185 9.43 -8.74 7.00
N VAL A 186 8.79 -8.38 5.87
CA VAL A 186 8.93 -9.12 4.60
C VAL A 186 10.16 -8.72 3.78
N SER A 187 10.80 -7.59 4.10
CA SER A 187 12.01 -7.16 3.40
C SER A 187 13.16 -8.15 3.62
N ARG A 188 13.22 -8.78 4.79
CA ARG A 188 14.21 -9.82 5.12
C ARG A 188 14.15 -11.03 4.17
N VAL A 189 12.93 -11.47 3.84
CA VAL A 189 12.70 -12.56 2.87
C VAL A 189 13.12 -12.11 1.47
N ALA A 190 12.76 -10.90 1.06
CA ALA A 190 13.13 -10.37 -0.25
C ALA A 190 14.65 -10.22 -0.42
N VAL A 191 15.35 -9.70 0.59
CA VAL A 191 16.82 -9.52 0.60
C VAL A 191 17.55 -10.86 0.49
N TYR A 192 17.05 -11.91 1.16
CA TYR A 192 17.62 -13.26 1.02
C TYR A 192 17.64 -13.75 -0.44
N PHE A 193 16.64 -13.37 -1.23
CA PHE A 193 16.57 -13.67 -2.67
C PHE A 193 17.13 -12.56 -3.57
N GLY A 194 17.96 -11.66 -3.03
CA GLY A 194 18.60 -10.59 -3.80
C GLY A 194 17.67 -9.44 -4.19
N GLY A 195 16.51 -9.32 -3.56
CA GLY A 195 15.56 -8.21 -3.72
C GLY A 195 15.67 -7.18 -2.60
N GLY A 196 14.55 -6.51 -2.30
CA GLY A 196 14.48 -5.49 -1.26
C GLY A 196 13.10 -4.88 -1.10
N GLY A 197 13.01 -3.87 -0.24
CA GLY A 197 11.78 -3.11 0.00
C GLY A 197 11.62 -2.72 1.47
N HIS A 198 10.37 -2.52 1.88
CA HIS A 198 10.00 -2.10 3.23
C HIS A 198 9.46 -3.25 4.07
N LYS A 199 9.42 -3.03 5.40
CA LYS A 199 8.90 -3.99 6.40
C LYS A 199 7.58 -4.65 6.00
N LYS A 200 6.66 -3.88 5.38
CA LYS A 200 5.30 -4.33 5.02
C LYS A 200 5.13 -4.74 3.56
N ALA A 201 6.06 -4.36 2.70
CA ALA A 201 5.95 -4.50 1.27
C ALA A 201 7.35 -4.58 0.64
N ALA A 202 7.67 -5.72 0.04
CA ALA A 202 8.97 -5.97 -0.58
C ALA A 202 8.81 -6.82 -1.83
N GLY A 203 9.88 -7.01 -2.59
CA GLY A 203 9.86 -7.87 -3.77
C GLY A 203 11.24 -8.33 -4.21
N CYS A 204 11.25 -9.39 -5.02
CA CYS A 204 12.46 -9.96 -5.60
C CYS A 204 12.14 -10.65 -6.94
N THR A 205 13.19 -11.04 -7.67
CA THR A 205 13.07 -11.86 -8.88
C THR A 205 13.93 -13.10 -8.72
N ILE A 206 13.35 -14.28 -8.92
CA ILE A 206 14.00 -15.57 -8.65
C ILE A 206 13.98 -16.43 -9.92
N ALA A 207 15.09 -17.06 -10.26
CA ALA A 207 15.15 -18.03 -11.35
C ALA A 207 14.50 -19.36 -10.95
N GLY A 208 13.69 -19.93 -11.84
CA GLY A 208 12.98 -21.19 -11.65
C GLY A 208 11.52 -21.13 -12.12
N SER A 209 10.84 -22.26 -12.00
CA SER A 209 9.39 -22.37 -12.18
C SER A 209 8.62 -21.80 -10.98
N LEU A 210 7.33 -21.47 -11.18
CA LEU A 210 6.45 -21.01 -10.10
C LEU A 210 6.44 -21.98 -8.91
N GLU A 211 6.39 -23.28 -9.15
CA GLU A 211 6.36 -24.30 -8.10
C GLU A 211 7.67 -24.35 -7.29
N GLU A 212 8.83 -24.32 -7.96
CA GLU A 212 10.14 -24.30 -7.30
C GLU A 212 10.32 -23.03 -6.48
N VAL A 213 9.90 -21.89 -7.03
CA VAL A 213 9.99 -20.60 -6.36
C VAL A 213 9.04 -20.53 -5.16
N ALA A 214 7.81 -21.04 -5.28
CA ALA A 214 6.86 -21.16 -4.18
C ALA A 214 7.45 -21.94 -3.00
N LYS A 215 8.05 -23.11 -3.27
CA LYS A 215 8.69 -23.96 -2.26
C LYS A 215 9.85 -23.24 -1.56
N LYS A 216 10.74 -22.58 -2.31
CA LYS A 216 11.85 -21.79 -1.75
C LYS A 216 11.35 -20.68 -0.83
N ILE A 217 10.33 -19.94 -1.26
CA ILE A 217 9.74 -18.84 -0.50
C ILE A 217 9.08 -19.33 0.78
N LEU A 218 8.26 -20.38 0.70
CA LEU A 218 7.57 -20.92 1.88
C LEU A 218 8.56 -21.38 2.94
N ASN A 219 9.67 -22.00 2.53
CA ASN A 219 10.73 -22.41 3.46
C ASN A 219 11.41 -21.18 4.11
N GLU A 220 11.69 -20.15 3.34
CA GLU A 220 12.32 -18.93 3.84
C GLU A 220 11.40 -18.14 4.78
N ILE A 221 10.11 -18.00 4.45
CA ILE A 221 9.12 -17.36 5.32
C ILE A 221 9.03 -18.11 6.64
N LYS A 222 9.01 -19.45 6.65
CA LYS A 222 9.01 -20.24 7.89
C LYS A 222 10.26 -19.94 8.74
N ARG A 223 11.44 -19.91 8.12
CA ARG A 223 12.70 -19.59 8.82
C ARG A 223 12.64 -18.20 9.47
N GLU A 224 12.23 -17.19 8.70
CA GLU A 224 12.14 -15.80 9.17
C GLU A 224 11.02 -15.60 10.20
N TYR A 225 9.89 -16.29 10.06
CA TYR A 225 8.78 -16.24 11.01
C TYR A 225 9.20 -16.72 12.40
N HIS A 226 9.91 -17.85 12.49
CA HIS A 226 10.44 -18.36 13.75
C HIS A 226 11.46 -17.41 14.39
N ALA A 227 12.36 -16.84 13.57
CA ALA A 227 13.36 -15.88 14.05
C ALA A 227 12.71 -14.60 14.61
N GLN A 228 11.75 -14.03 13.88
CA GLN A 228 11.07 -12.78 14.27
C GLN A 228 10.14 -12.95 15.47
N THR A 229 9.44 -14.09 15.57
CA THR A 229 8.57 -14.37 16.73
C THR A 229 9.40 -14.49 18.01
N THR A 230 10.57 -15.14 17.93
CA THR A 230 11.51 -15.25 19.05
C THR A 230 12.05 -13.88 19.49
N GLN A 231 12.44 -13.04 18.53
CA GLN A 231 12.91 -11.68 18.81
C GLN A 231 11.81 -10.80 19.45
N ASN A 232 10.58 -10.87 18.93
CA ASN A 232 9.46 -10.10 19.48
C ASN A 232 9.10 -10.55 20.90
N HIS A 233 9.11 -11.85 21.17
CA HIS A 233 8.88 -12.37 22.53
C HIS A 233 9.95 -11.89 23.51
N GLN A 234 11.22 -11.94 23.13
CA GLN A 234 12.32 -11.42 23.97
C GLN A 234 12.25 -9.91 24.19
N ARG A 235 11.71 -9.15 23.23
CA ARG A 235 11.55 -7.70 23.35
C ARG A 235 10.42 -7.34 24.32
N ASN A 236 9.32 -8.09 24.29
CA ASN A 236 8.17 -7.91 25.18
C ASN A 236 8.46 -8.33 26.64
N LEU A 237 9.40 -9.27 26.85
CA LEU A 237 9.86 -9.64 28.20
C LEU A 237 10.83 -8.62 28.82
N LYS A 238 11.33 -7.67 28.04
CA LYS A 238 12.29 -6.62 28.46
C LYS A 238 11.64 -5.25 28.64
N GLN A 239 10.34 -5.13 28.40
CA GLN A 239 9.51 -3.94 28.66
C GLN A 239 8.64 -4.21 29.88
#